data_AF-A0A9N9BMV9-F1
#
_entry.id   AF-A0A9N9BMV9-F1
#
_cell.length_a   1.000
_cell.length_b   1.000
_cell.length_c   1.000
_cell.angle_alpha   90.00
_cell.angle_beta   90.00
_cell.angle_gamma   90.00
#
_symmetry.space_group_name_H-M   'P 1'
#
loop_
_entity.id
_entity.type
_entity.pdbx_description
1 polymer ?
#
loop_
_entity_poly.entity_id
_entity_poly.type
_entity_poly.pdbx_seq_one_letter_code
_entity_poly.pdbx_strand_id
1 'polypeptide(L)'
;MELPIYDGNIHPNEWLKQVQAYCSLNKITKDEEILKFTIIVIDSTIKIPEKITSLDELINALKQDISYSIFNKKMENVNSTSELIDEFGKFL
;
A
#
# COMPACT_ATOMS: atom_id res chain seq x y z
N MET A 1 9.59 9.80 -14.86
CA MET A 1 8.83 9.48 -13.63
C MET A 1 9.68 8.56 -12.81
N GLU A 2 9.62 8.72 -11.49
CA GLU A 2 10.27 7.79 -10.57
C GLU A 2 9.53 6.45 -10.56
N LEU A 3 10.25 5.38 -10.17
CA LEU A 3 9.64 4.07 -10.03
C LEU A 3 8.70 4.05 -8.82
N PRO A 4 7.46 3.52 -8.95
CA PRO A 4 6.51 3.45 -7.86
C PRO A 4 6.89 2.30 -6.91
N ILE A 5 7.89 2.50 -6.06
CA ILE A 5 8.34 1.49 -5.10
C ILE A 5 7.31 1.32 -3.98
N TYR A 6 6.99 0.08 -3.61
CA TYR A 6 6.18 -0.22 -2.42
C TYR A 6 7.07 -0.51 -1.22
N ASP A 7 7.07 0.38 -0.24
CA ASP A 7 7.86 0.29 1.01
C ASP A 7 6.99 0.04 2.26
N GLY A 8 5.68 -0.16 2.07
CA GLY A 8 4.72 -0.35 3.15
C GLY A 8 4.20 0.92 3.81
N ASN A 9 4.68 2.12 3.43
CA ASN A 9 4.24 3.40 4.01
C ASN A 9 3.00 4.00 3.31
N ILE A 10 2.55 3.38 2.22
CA ILE A 10 1.39 3.78 1.44
C ILE A 10 0.35 2.65 1.43
N HIS A 11 -0.93 3.01 1.37
CA HIS A 11 -2.00 2.03 1.25
C HIS A 11 -1.84 1.22 -0.06
N PRO A 12 -1.88 -0.13 -0.04
CA PRO A 12 -1.68 -0.97 -1.23
C PRO A 12 -2.51 -0.56 -2.45
N ASN A 13 -3.82 -0.29 -2.28
CA ASN A 13 -4.68 0.20 -3.37
C ASN A 13 -4.23 1.55 -3.95
N GLU A 14 -3.71 2.46 -3.13
CA GLU A 14 -3.30 3.78 -3.61
C GLU A 14 -1.99 3.69 -4.38
N TRP A 15 -1.06 2.89 -3.88
CA TRP A 15 0.15 2.53 -4.59
C TRP A 15 -0.14 1.83 -5.93
N LEU A 16 -1.11 0.91 -5.99
CA LEU A 16 -1.48 0.24 -7.25
C LEU A 16 -1.90 1.24 -8.32
N LYS A 17 -2.60 2.32 -7.97
CA LYS A 17 -2.95 3.38 -8.93
C LYS A 17 -1.71 4.07 -9.51
N GLN A 18 -0.69 4.28 -8.69
CA GLN A 18 0.60 4.86 -9.14
C GLN A 18 1.30 3.90 -10.11
N VAL A 19 1.30 2.60 -9.80
CA VAL A 19 1.82 1.55 -10.70
C VAL A 19 1.05 1.53 -12.03
N GLN A 20 -0.28 1.56 -11.99
CA GLN A 20 -1.11 1.57 -13.20
C GLN A 20 -0.88 2.82 -14.05
N ALA A 21 -0.73 4.00 -13.43
CA ALA A 21 -0.38 5.23 -14.12
C ALA A 21 1.02 5.12 -14.77
N TYR A 22 2.00 4.57 -14.05
CA TYR A 22 3.33 4.30 -14.58
C TYR A 22 3.30 3.36 -15.78
N CYS A 23 2.60 2.23 -15.68
CA CYS A 23 2.43 1.26 -16.76
C CYS A 23 1.77 1.90 -17.99
N SER A 24 0.70 2.67 -17.78
CA SER A 24 -0.02 3.36 -18.86
C SER A 24 0.88 4.34 -19.61
N LEU A 25 1.66 5.15 -18.89
CA LEU A 25 2.57 6.13 -19.49
C LEU A 25 3.76 5.47 -20.21
N ASN A 26 4.18 4.28 -19.76
CA ASN A 26 5.24 3.50 -20.39
C ASN A 26 4.72 2.44 -21.39
N LYS A 27 3.41 2.46 -21.71
CA LYS A 27 2.76 1.52 -22.65
C LYS A 27 2.94 0.04 -22.29
N ILE A 28 3.00 -0.26 -20.99
CA ILE A 28 2.95 -1.62 -20.46
C ILE A 28 1.46 -1.98 -20.33
N THR A 29 0.95 -2.80 -21.24
CA THR A 29 -0.50 -3.04 -21.38
C THR A 29 -0.92 -4.48 -21.14
N LYS A 30 0.01 -5.44 -21.12
CA LYS A 30 -0.33 -6.84 -20.85
C LYS A 30 -0.42 -7.09 -19.37
N ASP A 31 -1.51 -7.73 -18.93
CA ASP A 31 -1.74 -8.04 -17.52
C ASP A 31 -0.59 -8.82 -16.88
N GLU A 32 0.01 -9.77 -17.61
CA GLU A 32 1.18 -10.52 -17.11
C GLU A 32 2.42 -9.64 -16.92
N GLU A 33 2.64 -8.66 -17.80
CA GLU A 33 3.78 -7.73 -17.70
C GLU A 33 3.54 -6.76 -16.54
N ILE A 34 2.31 -6.27 -16.39
CA ILE A 34 1.90 -5.42 -15.26
C ILE A 34 2.08 -6.17 -13.94
N LEU A 35 1.65 -7.43 -13.85
CA LEU A 35 1.80 -8.24 -12.64
C LEU A 35 3.28 -8.44 -12.29
N LYS A 36 4.10 -8.87 -13.26
CA LYS A 36 5.55 -9.05 -13.06
C LYS A 36 6.22 -7.76 -12.63
N PHE A 37 5.89 -6.63 -13.28
CA PHE A 37 6.41 -5.32 -12.91
C PHE A 37 6.02 -4.94 -11.48
N THR A 38 4.74 -5.10 -11.13
CA THR A 38 4.22 -4.81 -9.78
C THR A 38 4.96 -5.60 -8.71
N ILE A 39 5.31 -6.86 -8.97
CA ILE A 39 6.11 -7.68 -8.05
C ILE A 39 7.54 -7.15 -7.91
N ILE A 40 8.17 -6.73 -9.01
CA ILE A 40 9.56 -6.23 -9.00
C ILE A 40 9.72 -4.94 -8.19
N VAL A 41 8.73 -4.06 -8.21
CA VAL A 41 8.79 -2.76 -7.52
C VAL A 41 8.42 -2.82 -6.04
N ILE A 42 8.19 -4.01 -5.48
CA ILE A 42 8.01 -4.19 -4.04
C ILE A 42 9.38 -4.24 -3.36
N ASP A 43 9.51 -3.51 -2.25
CA ASP A 43 10.71 -3.56 -1.43
C ASP A 43 10.97 -5.01 -0.95
N SER A 44 12.20 -5.49 -1.16
CA SER A 44 12.60 -6.87 -0.84
C SER A 44 12.47 -7.26 0.63
N THR A 45 12.32 -6.30 1.54
CA THR A 45 12.07 -6.55 2.97
C THR A 45 10.62 -6.99 3.24
N ILE A 46 9.69 -6.71 2.32
CA ILE A 46 8.28 -7.09 2.41
C ILE A 46 8.10 -8.50 1.87
N LYS A 47 7.55 -9.39 2.71
CA LYS A 47 7.32 -10.77 2.31
C LYS A 47 6.01 -10.90 1.57
N ILE A 48 6.05 -11.47 0.38
CA ILE A 48 4.87 -11.85 -0.40
C ILE A 48 4.84 -13.37 -0.63
N PRO A 49 3.65 -13.97 -0.83
CA PRO A 49 3.54 -15.38 -1.22
C PRO A 49 4.33 -15.70 -2.49
N GLU A 50 4.93 -16.90 -2.56
CA GLU A 50 5.72 -17.34 -3.72
C GLU A 50 4.90 -17.50 -5.02
N LYS A 51 3.58 -17.72 -4.88
CA LYS A 51 2.65 -17.91 -5.99
C LYS A 51 1.56 -16.84 -5.95
N ILE A 52 1.79 -15.78 -6.70
CA ILE A 52 0.82 -14.72 -6.97
C ILE A 52 0.46 -14.81 -8.45
N THR A 53 -0.84 -14.93 -8.76
CA THR A 53 -1.33 -15.07 -10.14
C THR A 53 -2.12 -13.87 -10.64
N SER A 54 -2.49 -12.95 -9.74
CA SER A 54 -3.24 -11.74 -10.08
C SER A 54 -2.83 -10.54 -9.21
N LEU A 55 -3.15 -9.34 -9.68
CA LEU A 55 -2.95 -8.11 -8.90
C LEU A 55 -3.83 -8.10 -7.65
N ASP A 56 -5.05 -8.63 -7.72
CA ASP A 56 -5.96 -8.68 -6.57
C ASP A 56 -5.41 -9.57 -5.45
N GLU A 57 -4.86 -10.74 -5.79
CA GLU A 57 -4.16 -11.61 -4.83
C GLU A 57 -2.99 -10.89 -4.17
N LEU A 58 -2.18 -10.19 -4.96
CA LEU A 58 -1.03 -9.42 -4.46
C LEU A 58 -1.47 -8.33 -3.47
N ILE A 59 -2.45 -7.52 -3.86
CA ILE A 59 -2.95 -6.42 -3.03
C ILE A 59 -3.57 -6.93 -1.74
N ASN A 60 -4.29 -8.06 -1.79
CA ASN A 60 -4.84 -8.66 -0.57
C ASN A 60 -3.73 -9.18 0.35
N ALA A 61 -2.66 -9.79 -0.19
CA ALA A 61 -1.50 -10.19 0.59
C ALA A 61 -0.83 -8.98 1.27
N LEU A 62 -0.60 -7.88 0.53
CA LEU A 62 0.02 -6.67 1.07
C LEU A 62 -0.84 -6.00 2.17
N LYS A 63 -2.18 -6.07 2.08
CA LYS A 63 -3.08 -5.60 3.15
C LYS A 63 -3.04 -6.47 4.40
N GLN A 64 -2.75 -7.75 4.27
CA GLN A 64 -2.67 -8.68 5.40
C GLN A 64 -1.29 -8.67 6.09
N ASP A 65 -0.29 -8.05 5.48
CA ASP A 65 1.03 -7.93 6.09
C ASP A 65 0.97 -7.12 7.39
N ILE A 66 1.71 -7.62 8.39
CA ILE A 66 1.73 -7.11 9.76
C ILE A 66 2.18 -5.65 9.80
N SER A 67 3.06 -5.21 8.90
CA SER A 67 3.49 -3.81 8.83
C SER A 67 2.33 -2.86 8.50
N TYR A 68 1.46 -3.23 7.57
CA TYR A 68 0.28 -2.43 7.23
C TYR A 68 -0.74 -2.44 8.39
N SER A 69 -0.94 -3.60 9.03
CA SER A 69 -1.82 -3.71 10.20
C SER A 69 -1.34 -2.87 11.39
N ILE A 70 -0.04 -2.86 11.67
CA ILE A 70 0.56 -2.05 12.74
C ILE A 70 0.48 -0.55 12.42
N PHE A 71 0.78 -0.16 11.17
CA PHE A 71 0.69 1.24 10.74
C PHE A 71 -0.74 1.77 10.88
N ASN A 72 -1.75 1.04 10.37
CA ASN A 72 -3.15 1.42 10.51
C ASN A 72 -3.57 1.50 11.98
N LYS A 73 -3.22 0.50 12.80
CA LYS A 73 -3.54 0.51 14.24
C LYS A 73 -2.92 1.70 14.96
N LYS A 74 -1.70 2.11 14.56
CA LYS A 74 -1.04 3.30 15.11
C LYS A 74 -1.74 4.59 14.68
N MET A 75 -2.15 4.70 13.41
CA MET A 75 -2.89 5.87 12.92
C MET A 75 -4.28 6.00 13.56
N GLU A 76 -5.00 4.89 13.73
CA GLU A 76 -6.29 4.85 14.42
C GLU A 76 -6.17 5.37 15.86
N ASN A 77 -5.16 4.89 16.61
CA ASN A 77 -4.90 5.37 17.96
C ASN A 77 -4.57 6.87 18.00
N VAL A 78 -3.79 7.39 17.04
CA VAL A 78 -3.47 8.82 16.97
C VAL A 78 -4.73 9.66 16.75
N ASN A 79 -5.60 9.26 15.82
CA ASN A 79 -6.85 9.96 15.54
C ASN A 79 -7.79 9.97 16.76
N SER A 80 -7.94 8.84 17.46
CA SER A 80 -8.74 8.79 18.69
C SER A 80 -8.16 9.68 19.79
N THR A 81 -6.83 9.79 19.92
CA THR A 81 -6.23 10.70 20.91
C THR A 81 -6.42 12.17 20.57
N SER A 82 -6.38 12.57 19.30
CA SER A 82 -6.64 13.96 18.90
C SER A 82 -8.10 14.36 19.15
N GLU A 83 -9.06 13.47 18.88
CA GLU A 83 -10.48 13.74 19.14
C GLU A 83 -10.77 13.97 20.63
N LEU A 84 -10.15 13.18 21.52
CA LEU A 84 -10.28 13.36 22.96
C LEU A 84 -9.68 14.70 23.43
N ILE A 85 -8.52 15.10 22.91
CA ILE A 85 -7.90 16.38 23.26
C ILE A 85 -8.79 17.56 22.84
N ASP A 86 -9.37 17.50 21.64
CA ASP A 86 -10.31 18.51 21.14
C ASP A 86 -11.61 18.55 21.94
N GLU A 87 -12.08 17.41 22.45
CA GLU A 87 -13.24 17.33 23.34
C GLU A 87 -12.94 17.96 24.71
N PHE A 88 -11.82 17.59 25.35
CA PHE A 88 -11.40 18.19 26.63
C PHE A 88 -11.14 19.70 26.52
N GLY A 89 -10.59 20.16 25.39
CA GLY A 89 -10.34 21.58 25.14
C GLY A 89 -11.61 22.44 25.06
N LYS A 90 -12.78 21.86 24.80
CA LYS A 90 -14.07 22.57 24.81
C LYS A 90 -14.59 22.85 26.22
N PHE A 91 -14.03 22.20 27.23
CA PHE A 91 -14.43 22.35 28.64
C PHE A 91 -13.52 23.29 29.45
N LEU A 92 -12.51 23.89 28.81
CA LEU A 92 -11.63 24.93 29.37
C LEU A 92 -11.97 26.29 28.76
#